data_AF-A0A8X7VLH9-F1
#
_entry.id   AF-A0A8X7VLH9-F1
#
_cell.length_a   1.000
_cell.length_b   1.000
_cell.length_c   1.000
_cell.angle_alpha   90.00
_cell.angle_beta   90.00
_cell.angle_gamma   90.00
#
_symmetry.space_group_name_H-M   'P 1'
#
loop_
_entity.id
_entity.type
_entity.pdbx_description
1 polymer ?
#
loop_
_entity_poly.entity_id
_entity_poly.type
_entity_poly.pdbx_seq_one_letter_code
_entity_poly.pdbx_strand_id
1 'polypeptide(L)'
;MLASHYGLPFNYRQACALLGCSLPRANSDTFFCCPGHEEFCNSWSSQTGEAHVVYYGFIKSTSPYLEHVCNTSILLKAENVDVGIPFMKPESVWNKVPWENVLFDIDYRLQEKTRLWLYFTTQEESFRRLENKARVDVKWYPNGRNKRLVDGVWVNVTLLTVHLTKEKDKGKKKTLTDEEKEMKEVMKGWRIHLFDYKEQSLCCLSNTREDMKEHELPPKMPSRKKDDNKDSDKSDKKSDKETEKI
;
A
#
# COMPACT_ATOMS: atom_id res chain seq x y z
N MET A 1 -16.44 30.44 -1.20
CA MET A 1 -16.01 29.21 -1.88
C MET A 1 -14.49 29.11 -1.76
N LEU A 2 -13.97 28.35 -0.80
CA LEU A 2 -12.54 28.12 -0.59
C LEU A 2 -12.30 26.61 -0.56
N ALA A 3 -12.11 26.02 -1.74
CA ALA A 3 -11.58 24.67 -1.91
C ALA A 3 -10.13 24.81 -2.40
N SER A 4 -9.24 25.12 -1.46
CA SER A 4 -7.80 25.16 -1.65
C SER A 4 -7.21 24.29 -0.55
N HIS A 5 -7.19 22.98 -0.73
CA HIS A 5 -6.34 22.06 0.03
C HIS A 5 -6.02 20.86 -0.85
N TYR A 6 -4.78 20.83 -1.34
CA TYR A 6 -4.11 19.78 -2.12
C TYR A 6 -4.64 19.58 -3.55
N GLY A 7 -4.32 20.53 -4.42
CA GLY A 7 -4.35 20.29 -5.87
C GLY A 7 -3.31 19.24 -6.25
N LEU A 8 -3.73 17.98 -6.36
CA LEU A 8 -2.95 16.94 -7.04
C LEU A 8 -3.64 16.64 -8.38
N PRO A 9 -3.13 17.26 -9.45
CA PRO A 9 -2.69 16.46 -10.59
C PRO A 9 -1.31 16.97 -11.02
N PHE A 10 -0.28 16.64 -10.24
CA PHE A 10 1.09 16.84 -10.67
C PHE A 10 1.53 15.54 -11.34
N ASN A 11 1.87 15.62 -12.63
CA ASN A 11 2.58 14.56 -13.32
C ASN A 11 3.84 14.25 -12.52
N TYR A 12 4.11 12.99 -12.19
CA TYR A 12 5.29 12.63 -11.37
C TYR A 12 6.60 13.04 -12.06
N ARG A 13 6.56 13.23 -13.38
CA ARG A 13 7.66 13.73 -14.21
C ARG A 13 7.91 15.22 -14.09
N GLN A 14 7.08 15.95 -13.37
CA GLN A 14 7.24 17.39 -13.12
C GLN A 14 7.65 17.69 -11.68
N ALA A 15 7.37 16.78 -10.75
CA ALA A 15 7.72 16.92 -9.34
C ALA A 15 9.18 16.53 -9.08
N CYS A 16 9.79 17.14 -8.07
CA CYS A 16 11.05 16.71 -7.52
C CYS A 16 10.97 15.23 -7.05
N ALA A 17 11.99 14.45 -7.36
CA ALA A 17 12.06 13.04 -7.05
C ALA A 17 12.31 12.75 -5.56
N LEU A 18 12.77 13.73 -4.77
CA LEU A 18 12.94 13.57 -3.33
C LEU A 18 11.59 13.32 -2.66
N LEU A 19 11.50 12.21 -1.92
CA LEU A 19 10.35 11.87 -1.10
C LEU A 19 9.87 13.06 -0.24
N GLY A 20 8.58 13.40 -0.38
CA GLY A 20 7.97 14.48 0.41
C GLY A 20 8.24 15.90 -0.10
N CYS A 21 9.10 16.09 -1.10
CA CYS A 21 9.29 17.37 -1.74
C CYS A 21 8.14 17.64 -2.74
N SER A 22 7.47 18.79 -2.59
CA SER A 22 6.40 19.23 -3.49
C SER A 22 6.84 20.27 -4.53
N LEU A 23 8.13 20.62 -4.54
CA LEU A 23 8.66 21.59 -5.49
C LEU A 23 8.76 20.98 -6.90
N PRO A 24 8.54 21.77 -7.96
CA PRO A 24 8.78 21.31 -9.32
C PRO A 24 10.28 21.09 -9.57
N ARG A 25 10.59 20.25 -10.56
CA ARG A 25 11.96 20.08 -11.06
C ARG A 25 12.53 21.41 -11.55
N ALA A 26 13.85 21.55 -11.48
CA ALA A 26 14.53 22.75 -11.94
C ALA A 26 14.35 22.98 -13.47
N ASN A 27 14.35 21.90 -14.25
CA ASN A 27 14.06 21.89 -15.69
C ASN A 27 13.59 20.50 -16.15
N SER A 28 13.38 20.31 -17.46
CA SER A 28 12.91 19.04 -18.05
C SER A 28 13.91 17.88 -17.95
N ASP A 29 15.20 18.21 -17.83
CA ASP A 29 16.30 17.25 -17.94
C ASP A 29 16.79 16.77 -16.57
N THR A 30 16.32 17.42 -15.49
CA THR A 30 16.60 17.01 -14.11
C THR A 30 15.41 16.35 -13.45
N PHE A 31 15.69 15.49 -12.47
CA PHE A 31 14.65 14.86 -11.63
C PHE A 31 14.45 15.58 -10.30
N PHE A 32 15.30 16.57 -9.98
CA PHE A 32 15.32 17.26 -8.70
C PHE A 32 15.12 18.76 -8.87
N CYS A 33 14.58 19.41 -7.84
CA CYS A 33 14.44 20.86 -7.79
C CYS A 33 15.76 21.58 -7.50
N CYS A 34 16.76 20.89 -6.94
CA CYS A 34 18.09 21.41 -6.69
C CYS A 34 19.13 20.27 -6.52
N PRO A 35 20.43 20.54 -6.71
CA PRO A 35 21.49 19.54 -6.53
C PRO A 35 21.56 18.94 -5.12
N GLY A 36 21.28 19.72 -4.07
CA GLY A 36 21.32 19.22 -2.70
C GLY A 36 20.28 18.11 -2.42
N HIS A 37 19.13 18.12 -3.10
CA HIS A 37 18.15 17.04 -2.99
C HIS A 37 18.60 15.77 -3.72
N GLU A 38 19.28 15.93 -4.86
CA GLU A 38 19.88 14.81 -5.57
C GLU A 38 20.97 14.14 -4.72
N GLU A 39 21.90 14.93 -4.16
CA GLU A 39 22.95 14.46 -3.26
C GLU A 39 22.37 13.73 -2.04
N PHE A 40 21.32 14.30 -1.43
CA PHE A 40 20.63 13.67 -0.31
C PHE A 40 19.97 12.35 -0.71
N CYS A 41 19.25 12.32 -1.83
CA CYS A 41 18.61 11.10 -2.35
C CYS A 41 19.62 9.99 -2.60
N ASN A 42 20.73 10.30 -3.26
CA ASN A 42 21.78 9.34 -3.60
C ASN A 42 22.45 8.81 -2.32
N SER A 43 22.80 9.70 -1.39
CA SER A 43 23.40 9.33 -0.10
C SER A 43 22.47 8.43 0.71
N TRP A 44 21.20 8.81 0.86
CA TRP A 44 20.26 8.07 1.69
C TRP A 44 19.83 6.74 1.06
N SER A 45 19.60 6.69 -0.25
CA SER A 45 19.20 5.46 -0.95
C SER A 45 20.32 4.41 -0.95
N SER A 46 21.58 4.84 -0.81
CA SER A 46 22.74 3.94 -0.73
C SER A 46 22.85 3.18 0.60
N GLN A 47 22.09 3.57 1.62
CA GLN A 47 22.12 2.90 2.93
C GLN A 47 21.40 1.55 2.84
N THR A 48 22.17 0.46 2.83
CA THR A 48 21.63 -0.90 2.76
C THR A 48 21.19 -1.39 4.12
N GLY A 49 19.99 -1.97 4.20
CA GLY A 49 19.47 -2.53 5.46
C GLY A 49 18.82 -1.50 6.37
N GLU A 50 18.60 -0.28 5.87
CA GLU A 50 17.85 0.78 6.55
C GLU A 50 16.41 0.86 6.02
N ALA A 51 15.54 1.55 6.75
CA ALA A 51 14.17 1.87 6.34
C ALA A 51 13.87 3.35 6.62
N HIS A 52 13.19 4.03 5.69
CA HIS A 52 12.77 5.40 5.92
C HIS A 52 11.52 5.42 6.81
N VAL A 53 11.67 5.96 8.02
CA VAL A 53 10.55 6.11 8.98
C VAL A 53 9.76 7.36 8.63
N VAL A 54 8.47 7.20 8.33
CA VAL A 54 7.55 8.32 8.10
C VAL A 54 6.81 8.62 9.41
N TYR A 55 7.08 9.79 9.98
CA TYR A 55 6.41 10.30 11.17
C TYR A 55 5.07 10.96 10.84
N TYR A 56 4.12 10.90 11.77
CA TYR A 56 2.76 11.41 11.59
C TYR A 56 2.78 12.92 11.34
N GLY A 57 2.16 13.35 10.24
CA GLY A 57 2.14 14.75 9.79
C GLY A 57 2.39 14.91 8.28
N PHE A 58 3.16 13.99 7.69
CA PHE A 58 3.39 13.96 6.24
C PHE A 58 2.33 13.12 5.51
N ILE A 59 1.98 11.95 6.04
CA ILE A 59 1.17 10.97 5.31
C ILE A 59 0.31 10.14 6.29
N LYS A 60 -1.03 10.21 6.22
CA LYS A 60 -1.91 9.22 6.89
C LYS A 60 -1.87 7.90 6.12
N SER A 61 -1.98 6.75 6.79
CA SER A 61 -1.95 5.41 6.16
C SER A 61 -3.01 5.19 5.08
N THR A 62 -4.10 5.94 5.14
CA THR A 62 -5.19 5.95 4.14
C THR A 62 -5.19 7.20 3.26
N SER A 63 -4.16 8.06 3.39
CA SER A 63 -4.09 9.29 2.62
C SER A 63 -3.85 8.97 1.14
N PRO A 64 -4.65 9.54 0.22
CA PRO A 64 -4.33 9.53 -1.20
C PRO A 64 -2.92 10.04 -1.51
N TYR A 65 -2.35 10.86 -0.62
CA TYR A 65 -0.97 11.34 -0.72
C TYR A 65 0.06 10.22 -0.49
N LEU A 66 -0.15 9.27 0.43
CA LEU A 66 0.74 8.10 0.61
C LEU A 66 0.84 7.31 -0.67
N GLU A 67 -0.34 7.00 -1.20
CA GLU A 67 -0.49 6.17 -2.38
C GLU A 67 0.13 6.89 -3.59
N HIS A 68 -0.09 8.19 -3.73
CA HIS A 68 0.57 8.99 -4.76
C HIS A 68 2.09 8.96 -4.61
N VAL A 69 2.62 9.21 -3.42
CA VAL A 69 4.06 9.20 -3.14
C VAL A 69 4.67 7.83 -3.47
N CYS A 70 4.10 6.74 -2.97
CA CYS A 70 4.59 5.40 -3.24
C CYS A 70 4.53 5.03 -4.73
N ASN A 71 3.42 5.36 -5.41
CA ASN A 71 3.28 5.11 -6.85
C ASN A 71 4.30 5.93 -7.67
N THR A 72 4.51 7.20 -7.33
CA THR A 72 5.51 8.05 -7.98
C THR A 72 6.92 7.51 -7.74
N SER A 73 7.24 7.14 -6.50
CA SER A 73 8.55 6.61 -6.11
C SER A 73 8.90 5.33 -6.86
N ILE A 74 7.96 4.39 -7.01
CA ILE A 74 8.21 3.14 -7.74
C ILE A 74 8.42 3.37 -9.24
N LEU A 75 7.67 4.30 -9.85
CA LEU A 75 7.82 4.66 -11.26
C LEU A 75 9.18 5.32 -11.53
N LEU A 76 9.58 6.28 -10.69
CA LEU A 76 10.90 6.93 -10.78
C LEU A 76 12.04 5.94 -10.57
N LYS A 77 11.92 5.03 -9.60
CA LYS A 77 12.94 4.00 -9.38
C LYS A 77 13.08 3.06 -10.59
N ALA A 78 11.98 2.74 -11.26
CA ALA A 78 11.99 1.96 -12.49
C ALA A 78 12.57 2.71 -13.71
N GLU A 79 12.78 4.03 -13.60
CA GLU A 79 13.55 4.87 -14.53
C GLU A 79 14.99 5.10 -14.04
N ASN A 80 15.45 4.33 -13.04
CA ASN A 80 16.78 4.44 -12.39
C ASN A 80 17.02 5.77 -11.66
N VAL A 81 15.97 6.39 -11.13
CA VAL A 81 16.07 7.62 -10.33
C VAL A 81 15.95 7.28 -8.85
N ASP A 82 16.93 7.72 -8.05
CA ASP A 82 16.90 7.57 -6.60
C ASP A 82 16.00 8.62 -5.93
N VAL A 83 15.07 8.15 -5.11
CA VAL A 83 14.03 8.97 -4.48
C VAL A 83 14.25 9.18 -2.98
N GLY A 84 15.41 8.77 -2.46
CA GLY A 84 15.74 8.89 -1.04
C GLY A 84 15.04 7.83 -0.17
N ILE A 85 14.67 6.70 -0.76
CA ILE A 85 14.14 5.53 -0.03
C ILE A 85 15.22 4.44 -0.07
N PRO A 86 15.68 3.93 1.09
CA PRO A 86 16.74 2.92 1.14
C PRO A 86 16.26 1.55 0.64
N PHE A 87 17.22 0.70 0.30
CA PHE A 87 16.98 -0.69 -0.03
C PHE A 87 17.16 -1.59 1.20
N MET A 88 16.17 -2.46 1.43
CA MET A 88 16.18 -3.44 2.49
C MET A 88 16.30 -4.86 1.92
N LYS A 89 17.23 -5.62 2.50
CA LYS A 89 17.46 -7.01 2.11
C LYS A 89 16.20 -7.86 2.33
N PRO A 90 15.83 -8.73 1.37
CA PRO A 90 14.63 -9.55 1.44
C PRO A 90 14.49 -10.33 2.73
N GLU A 91 15.59 -10.87 3.26
CA GLU A 91 15.61 -11.70 4.46
C GLU A 91 15.18 -10.91 5.70
N SER A 92 15.44 -9.61 5.73
CA SER A 92 15.03 -8.73 6.84
C SER A 92 13.54 -8.42 6.83
N VAL A 93 12.85 -8.64 5.70
CA VAL A 93 11.44 -8.29 5.48
C VAL A 93 10.55 -9.53 5.46
N TRP A 94 10.97 -10.55 4.70
CA TRP A 94 10.14 -11.70 4.35
C TRP A 94 10.40 -12.93 5.19
N ASN A 95 11.49 -12.96 5.96
CA ASN A 95 11.86 -14.11 6.80
C ASN A 95 11.72 -13.85 8.31
N LYS A 96 11.49 -12.60 8.74
CA LYS A 96 11.34 -12.24 10.16
C LYS A 96 10.05 -11.47 10.42
N VAL A 97 9.47 -11.67 11.59
CA VAL A 97 8.33 -10.86 12.02
C VAL A 97 8.76 -9.41 12.27
N PRO A 98 7.93 -8.42 11.90
CA PRO A 98 8.35 -7.02 11.93
C PRO A 98 8.58 -6.50 13.36
N TRP A 99 7.82 -6.95 14.36
CA TRP A 99 7.98 -6.51 15.76
C TRP A 99 9.22 -7.06 16.47
N GLU A 100 9.95 -8.00 15.86
CA GLU A 100 11.25 -8.47 16.37
C GLU A 100 12.43 -7.82 15.64
N ASN A 101 12.16 -6.99 14.63
CA ASN A 101 13.18 -6.29 13.88
C ASN A 101 13.47 -4.93 14.54
N VAL A 102 14.73 -4.70 14.92
CA VAL A 102 15.19 -3.46 15.57
C VAL A 102 14.94 -2.20 14.73
N LEU A 103 14.83 -2.34 13.40
CA LEU A 103 14.54 -1.24 12.48
C LEU A 103 13.07 -0.78 12.56
N PHE A 104 12.19 -1.68 12.96
CA PHE A 104 10.77 -1.41 13.16
C PHE A 104 10.43 -1.28 14.63
N ASP A 105 11.38 -0.74 15.41
CA ASP A 105 11.13 -0.40 16.79
C ASP A 105 9.96 0.58 16.87
N ILE A 106 9.10 0.37 17.84
CA ILE A 106 7.97 1.23 18.12
C ILE A 106 8.29 1.85 19.48
N ASP A 107 8.97 3.00 19.47
CA ASP A 107 9.16 3.75 20.70
C ASP A 107 7.81 4.37 21.11
N TYR A 108 7.07 3.62 21.93
CA TYR A 108 5.73 3.99 22.41
C TYR A 108 5.71 5.27 23.25
N ARG A 109 6.88 5.83 23.62
CA ARG A 109 6.96 7.12 24.32
C ARG A 109 6.45 8.28 23.46
N LEU A 110 6.37 8.12 22.14
CA LEU A 110 5.94 9.17 21.21
C LEU A 110 4.41 9.31 21.07
N GLN A 111 3.59 8.49 21.75
CA GLN A 111 2.11 8.51 21.68
C GLN A 111 1.53 8.39 20.24
N GLU A 112 2.33 7.95 19.27
CA GLU A 112 1.89 7.86 17.87
C GLU A 112 0.92 6.68 17.66
N LYS A 113 -0.20 6.95 16.98
CA LYS A 113 -1.25 5.94 16.69
C LYS A 113 -0.89 5.04 15.51
N THR A 114 -0.01 5.50 14.64
CA THR A 114 0.40 4.77 13.44
C THR A 114 1.82 5.13 13.08
N ARG A 115 2.62 4.12 12.77
CA ARG A 115 3.98 4.29 12.25
C ARG A 115 4.10 3.60 10.90
N LEU A 116 4.84 4.25 9.99
CA LEU A 116 5.03 3.81 8.62
C LEU A 116 6.53 3.72 8.32
N TRP A 117 6.93 2.68 7.61
CA TRP A 117 8.29 2.49 7.12
C TRP A 117 8.26 2.24 5.62
N LEU A 118 9.09 2.97 4.89
CA LEU A 118 9.25 2.84 3.44
C LEU A 118 10.64 2.28 3.12
N TYR A 119 10.67 1.25 2.28
CA TYR A 119 11.90 0.65 1.79
C TYR A 119 11.66 -0.06 0.46
N PHE A 120 12.62 -0.01 -0.44
CA PHE A 120 12.65 -0.90 -1.59
C PHE A 120 13.14 -2.28 -1.15
N THR A 121 12.67 -3.33 -1.81
CA THR A 121 13.17 -4.69 -1.61
C THR A 121 12.99 -5.49 -2.89
N THR A 122 13.63 -6.65 -2.99
CA THR A 122 13.25 -7.63 -4.02
C THR A 122 12.19 -8.54 -3.44
N GLN A 123 11.12 -8.77 -4.20
CA GLN A 123 10.06 -9.67 -3.79
C GLN A 123 10.59 -11.11 -3.82
N GLU A 124 10.50 -11.83 -2.70
CA GLU A 124 10.64 -13.29 -2.75
C GLU A 124 9.34 -13.90 -3.28
N GLU A 125 9.45 -14.84 -4.24
CA GLU A 125 8.30 -15.53 -4.85
C GLU A 125 7.48 -16.35 -3.83
N SER A 126 8.08 -16.67 -2.67
CA SER A 126 7.46 -17.49 -1.64
C SER A 126 7.24 -16.69 -0.35
N PHE A 127 5.98 -16.52 0.06
CA PHE A 127 5.61 -16.10 1.41
C PHE A 127 5.98 -17.22 2.39
N ARG A 128 7.24 -17.23 2.81
CA ARG A 128 7.79 -18.22 3.75
C ARG A 128 7.27 -17.98 5.15
N ARG A 129 7.43 -19.00 5.99
CA ARG A 129 7.21 -18.90 7.42
C ARG A 129 8.17 -17.85 7.98
N LEU A 130 7.62 -16.90 8.73
CA LEU A 130 8.39 -15.89 9.44
C LEU A 130 9.01 -16.50 10.70
N GLU A 131 10.31 -16.34 10.84
CA GLU A 131 11.06 -16.60 12.06
C GLU A 131 10.58 -15.65 13.18
N ASN A 132 10.34 -16.23 14.35
CA ASN A 132 9.97 -15.51 15.57
C ASN A 132 10.39 -16.31 16.80
N LYS A 133 10.64 -15.62 17.92
CA LYS A 133 11.07 -16.23 19.19
C LYS A 133 10.04 -17.18 19.79
N ALA A 134 8.75 -16.89 19.59
CA ALA A 134 7.64 -17.70 20.09
C ALA A 134 7.44 -19.03 19.33
N ARG A 135 8.22 -19.28 18.26
CA ARG A 135 8.14 -20.48 17.41
C ARG A 135 6.74 -20.80 16.87
N VAL A 136 5.86 -19.81 16.79
CA VAL A 136 4.57 -19.94 16.13
C VAL A 136 4.77 -19.88 14.61
N ASP A 137 3.85 -20.49 13.83
CA ASP A 137 3.89 -20.39 12.37
C ASP A 137 3.14 -19.11 11.95
N VAL A 138 3.88 -18.15 11.42
CA VAL A 138 3.37 -16.83 11.03
C VAL A 138 3.76 -16.59 9.58
N LYS A 139 2.85 -16.03 8.77
CA LYS A 139 3.12 -15.68 7.37
C LYS A 139 2.44 -14.38 6.98
N TRP A 140 3.01 -13.71 5.98
CA TRP A 140 2.30 -12.69 5.22
C TRP A 140 1.26 -13.34 4.30
N TYR A 141 0.03 -12.84 4.33
CA TYR A 141 -1.03 -13.26 3.43
C TYR A 141 -1.53 -12.08 2.59
N PRO A 142 -1.75 -12.28 1.29
CA PRO A 142 -2.40 -11.27 0.47
C PRO A 142 -3.86 -11.10 0.89
N ASN A 143 -4.21 -9.88 1.29
CA ASN A 143 -5.54 -9.46 1.70
C ASN A 143 -6.08 -8.37 0.76
N GLY A 144 -5.88 -8.56 -0.54
CA GLY A 144 -6.35 -7.66 -1.60
C GLY A 144 -5.26 -7.35 -2.62
N ARG A 145 -5.67 -7.26 -3.88
CA ARG A 145 -4.83 -6.83 -5.00
C ARG A 145 -5.59 -5.83 -5.83
N ASN A 146 -4.98 -4.68 -6.06
CA ASN A 146 -5.51 -3.60 -6.86
C ASN A 146 -4.49 -3.19 -7.92
N LYS A 147 -4.95 -2.51 -8.96
CA LYS A 147 -4.09 -1.79 -9.90
C LYS A 147 -4.41 -0.32 -9.84
N ARG A 148 -3.40 0.53 -9.88
CA ARG A 148 -3.53 1.99 -9.87
C ARG A 148 -2.98 2.56 -11.16
N LEU A 149 -3.78 3.38 -11.82
CA LEU A 149 -3.37 4.11 -13.00
C LEU A 149 -2.75 5.43 -12.56
N VAL A 150 -1.47 5.63 -12.86
CA VAL A 150 -0.70 6.84 -12.57
C VAL A 150 -0.03 7.29 -13.86
N ASP A 151 -0.41 8.46 -14.36
CA ASP A 151 0.09 9.04 -15.61
C ASP A 151 0.10 8.05 -16.80
N GLY A 152 -0.99 7.29 -16.96
CA GLY A 152 -1.15 6.32 -18.05
C GLY A 152 -0.46 4.97 -17.80
N VAL A 153 0.21 4.80 -16.66
CA VAL A 153 0.92 3.57 -16.29
C VAL A 153 0.22 2.84 -15.15
N TRP A 154 0.10 1.52 -15.24
CA TRP A 154 -0.49 0.70 -14.19
C TRP A 154 0.57 0.22 -13.19
N VAL A 155 0.39 0.58 -11.92
CA VAL A 155 1.15 0.04 -10.77
C VAL A 155 0.30 -1.00 -10.06
N ASN A 156 0.88 -2.16 -9.72
CA ASN A 156 0.19 -3.18 -8.93
C ASN A 156 0.33 -2.84 -7.45
N VAL A 157 -0.76 -2.93 -6.70
CA VAL A 157 -0.77 -2.67 -5.25
C VAL A 157 -1.36 -3.89 -4.55
N THR A 158 -0.56 -4.55 -3.73
CA THR A 158 -0.97 -5.71 -2.93
C THR A 158 -0.96 -5.35 -1.46
N LEU A 159 -2.08 -5.59 -0.77
CA LEU A 159 -2.12 -5.51 0.69
C LEU A 159 -1.72 -6.87 1.26
N LEU A 160 -0.73 -6.89 2.15
CA LEU A 160 -0.32 -8.07 2.91
C LEU A 160 -0.62 -7.85 4.38
N THR A 161 -1.17 -8.86 5.03
CA THR A 161 -1.44 -8.88 6.48
C THR A 161 -0.77 -10.09 7.11
N VAL A 162 -0.32 -9.94 8.35
CA VAL A 162 0.32 -11.05 9.09
C VAL A 162 -0.76 -11.94 9.70
N HIS A 163 -0.65 -13.26 9.52
CA HIS A 163 -1.54 -14.22 10.18
C HIS A 163 -0.77 -15.42 10.73
N LEU A 164 -1.33 -16.01 11.80
CA LEU A 164 -0.96 -17.35 12.23
C LEU A 164 -1.40 -18.39 11.19
N THR A 165 -0.46 -19.19 10.73
CA THR A 165 -0.75 -20.42 10.03
C THR A 165 -1.20 -21.45 11.07
N LYS A 166 -2.46 -21.87 11.02
CA LYS A 166 -2.88 -23.05 11.76
C LYS A 166 -2.52 -24.27 10.93
N GLU A 167 -1.62 -25.12 11.41
CA GLU A 167 -1.58 -26.49 10.95
C GLU A 167 -2.96 -27.10 11.19
N LYS A 168 -3.65 -27.44 10.10
CA LYS A 168 -4.92 -28.16 10.17
C LYS A 168 -4.61 -29.58 10.63
N ASP A 169 -4.51 -29.78 11.94
CA ASP A 169 -4.76 -31.10 12.50
C ASP A 169 -6.20 -31.47 12.15
N LYS A 170 -6.32 -32.40 11.19
CA LYS A 170 -7.58 -32.87 10.64
C LYS A 170 -8.49 -33.34 11.79
N GLY A 171 -9.43 -32.48 12.20
CA GLY A 171 -10.58 -32.87 13.03
C GLY A 171 -10.67 -32.32 14.45
N LYS A 172 -9.69 -31.57 14.98
CA LYS A 172 -9.82 -30.93 16.30
C LYS A 172 -9.78 -29.41 16.21
N LYS A 173 -10.81 -28.75 16.73
CA LYS A 173 -10.86 -27.30 16.93
C LYS A 173 -9.83 -26.95 18.01
N LYS A 174 -8.57 -26.74 17.63
CA LYS A 174 -7.48 -26.40 18.56
C LYS A 174 -7.76 -25.03 19.18
N THR A 175 -7.99 -25.00 20.49
CA THR A 175 -8.04 -23.78 21.29
C THR A 175 -6.68 -23.12 21.24
N LEU A 176 -6.64 -21.81 21.05
CA LEU A 176 -5.37 -21.06 21.05
C LEU A 176 -4.82 -21.03 22.47
N THR A 177 -3.51 -21.24 22.59
CA THR A 177 -2.74 -20.94 23.80
C THR A 177 -2.79 -19.44 24.10
N ASP A 178 -2.50 -19.04 25.34
CA ASP A 178 -2.49 -17.63 25.70
C ASP A 178 -1.39 -16.85 24.96
N GLU A 179 -0.23 -17.48 24.72
CA GLU A 179 0.83 -16.94 23.86
C GLU A 179 0.35 -16.69 22.42
N GLU A 180 -0.40 -17.63 21.82
CA GLU A 180 -0.97 -17.43 20.48
C GLU A 180 -2.04 -16.33 20.45
N LYS A 181 -2.78 -16.12 21.55
CA LYS A 181 -3.75 -15.02 21.66
C LYS A 181 -3.03 -13.67 21.76
N GLU A 182 -2.01 -13.57 22.60
CA GLU A 182 -1.20 -12.35 22.73
C GLU A 182 -0.54 -12.00 21.40
N MET A 183 0.06 -12.99 20.74
CA MET A 183 0.67 -12.79 19.43
C MET A 183 -0.34 -12.27 18.41
N LYS A 184 -1.58 -12.78 18.41
CA LYS A 184 -2.66 -12.29 17.55
C LYS A 184 -2.93 -10.80 17.74
N GLU A 185 -2.91 -10.31 18.97
CA GLU A 185 -3.11 -8.88 19.23
C GLU A 185 -1.95 -8.06 18.66
N VAL A 186 -0.70 -8.51 18.83
CA VAL A 186 0.47 -7.87 18.22
C VAL A 186 0.34 -7.82 16.69
N MET A 187 -0.08 -8.93 16.06
CA MET A 187 -0.18 -9.06 14.60
C MET A 187 -1.23 -8.14 13.95
N LYS A 188 -2.36 -7.86 14.59
CA LYS A 188 -3.48 -7.09 13.99
C LYS A 188 -3.06 -5.72 13.45
N GLY A 189 -2.07 -5.11 14.10
CA GLY A 189 -1.58 -3.80 13.69
C GLY A 189 -0.69 -3.80 12.45
N TRP A 190 -0.08 -4.94 12.09
CA TRP A 190 0.96 -4.99 11.07
C TRP A 190 0.44 -5.29 9.67
N ARG A 191 0.76 -4.40 8.72
CA ARG A 191 0.33 -4.52 7.32
C ARG A 191 1.42 -4.01 6.38
N ILE A 192 1.59 -4.64 5.23
CA ILE A 192 2.43 -4.13 4.14
C ILE A 192 1.54 -3.76 2.96
N HIS A 193 1.66 -2.53 2.48
CA HIS A 193 1.24 -2.18 1.12
C HIS A 193 2.45 -2.34 0.20
N LEU A 194 2.38 -3.34 -0.68
CA LEU A 194 3.41 -3.65 -1.67
C LEU A 194 3.03 -3.00 -3.00
N PHE A 195 3.90 -2.13 -3.50
CA PHE A 195 3.76 -1.46 -4.79
C PHE A 195 4.77 -2.06 -5.77
N ASP A 196 4.27 -2.74 -6.80
CA ASP A 196 5.09 -3.44 -7.79
C ASP A 196 4.94 -2.82 -9.19
N TYR A 197 6.08 -2.54 -9.82
CA TYR A 197 6.15 -2.11 -11.22
C TYR A 197 7.48 -2.54 -11.86
N LYS A 198 7.38 -3.24 -13.00
CA LYS A 198 8.53 -3.94 -13.62
C LYS A 198 9.23 -4.83 -12.59
N GLU A 199 10.54 -4.69 -12.42
CA GLU A 199 11.39 -5.47 -11.50
C GLU A 199 11.57 -4.77 -10.14
N GLN A 200 10.83 -3.70 -9.88
CA GLN A 200 10.94 -2.93 -8.65
C GLN A 200 9.75 -3.24 -7.72
N SER A 201 10.03 -3.33 -6.42
CA SER A 201 9.04 -3.47 -5.36
C SER A 201 9.32 -2.47 -4.23
N LEU A 202 8.34 -1.61 -3.96
CA LEU A 202 8.35 -0.68 -2.83
C LEU A 202 7.40 -1.19 -1.75
N CYS A 203 7.92 -1.38 -0.54
CA CYS A 203 7.16 -1.77 0.63
C CYS A 203 6.83 -0.56 1.48
N CYS A 204 5.56 -0.42 1.83
CA CYS A 204 5.10 0.44 2.91
C CYS A 204 4.59 -0.43 4.05
N LEU A 205 5.46 -0.68 5.02
CA LEU A 205 5.11 -1.36 6.26
C LEU A 205 4.42 -0.37 7.20
N SER A 206 3.35 -0.81 7.82
CA SER A 206 2.57 -0.02 8.76
C SER A 206 2.30 -0.81 10.03
N ASN A 207 2.31 -0.12 11.17
CA ASN A 207 1.75 -0.60 12.42
C ASN A 207 0.66 0.38 12.88
N THR A 208 -0.59 -0.09 13.00
CA THR A 208 -1.73 0.68 13.52
C THR A 208 -2.23 0.05 14.81
N ARG A 209 -2.37 0.82 15.90
CA ARG A 209 -3.09 0.34 17.10
C ARG A 209 -4.60 0.50 16.91
N GLU A 210 -5.34 -0.61 17.04
CA GLU A 210 -6.80 -0.72 16.84
C GLU A 210 -7.65 -0.18 18.01
N ASP A 211 -7.09 0.61 18.90
CA ASP A 211 -7.81 1.27 20.00
C ASP A 211 -8.90 2.25 19.47
N MET A 212 -8.97 2.48 18.16
CA MET A 212 -10.04 3.24 17.53
C MET A 212 -10.73 2.44 16.42
N LYS A 213 -12.02 2.19 16.65
CA LYS A 213 -13.02 1.97 15.59
C LYS A 213 -13.01 3.19 14.66
N GLU A 214 -12.20 3.22 13.62
CA GLU A 214 -12.35 4.25 12.60
C GLU A 214 -11.95 3.75 11.20
N HIS A 215 -12.94 3.88 10.31
CA HIS A 215 -12.89 3.77 8.86
C HIS A 215 -12.99 2.36 8.27
N GLU A 216 -14.26 1.95 8.17
CA GLU A 216 -14.78 1.17 7.05
C GLU A 216 -14.11 1.63 5.74
N LEU A 217 -13.67 0.64 4.95
CA LEU A 217 -13.31 0.83 3.55
C LEU A 217 -14.37 1.70 2.85
N PRO A 218 -14.00 2.54 1.85
CA PRO A 218 -15.00 3.23 1.05
C PRO A 218 -16.05 2.21 0.58
N PRO A 219 -17.35 2.53 0.66
CA PRO A 219 -18.41 1.57 0.41
C PRO A 219 -18.18 0.90 -0.95
N LYS A 220 -18.20 -0.44 -0.97
CA LYS A 220 -18.19 -1.21 -2.21
C LYS A 220 -19.27 -0.61 -3.10
N MET A 221 -18.88 -0.07 -4.27
CA MET A 221 -19.85 0.37 -5.25
C MET A 221 -20.80 -0.81 -5.52
N PRO A 222 -22.13 -0.58 -5.49
CA PRO A 222 -23.08 -1.65 -5.68
C PRO A 222 -22.77 -2.33 -7.02
N SER A 223 -22.50 -3.63 -6.94
CA SER A 223 -22.41 -4.47 -8.13
C SER A 223 -23.69 -4.29 -8.93
N ARG A 224 -23.58 -3.74 -10.15
CA ARG A 224 -24.67 -3.77 -11.12
C ARG A 224 -25.18 -5.21 -11.19
N LYS A 225 -26.40 -5.43 -10.71
CA LYS A 225 -27.12 -6.67 -10.99
C LYS A 225 -27.21 -6.75 -12.51
N LYS A 226 -26.60 -7.79 -13.06
CA LYS A 226 -26.92 -8.30 -14.39
C LYS A 226 -28.33 -8.85 -14.29
N ASP A 227 -29.32 -8.06 -14.66
CA ASP A 227 -30.66 -8.57 -14.91
C ASP A 227 -30.65 -9.18 -16.31
N ASP A 228 -30.21 -10.44 -16.39
CA ASP A 228 -30.45 -11.30 -17.54
C ASP A 228 -31.76 -12.08 -17.27
N ASN A 229 -32.83 -11.58 -17.91
CA ASN A 229 -33.69 -12.33 -18.83
C ASN A 229 -34.70 -13.38 -18.28
N LYS A 230 -36.02 -13.18 -18.47
CA LYS A 230 -36.89 -13.99 -19.37
C LYS A 230 -38.41 -13.81 -19.19
N ASP A 231 -39.05 -13.57 -20.33
CA ASP A 231 -40.31 -14.12 -20.88
C ASP A 231 -41.62 -14.20 -20.05
N SER A 232 -42.64 -13.48 -20.52
CA SER A 232 -43.95 -14.00 -20.98
C SER A 232 -44.87 -12.82 -21.38
N ASP A 233 -45.14 -12.57 -22.67
CA ASP A 233 -46.21 -13.14 -23.52
C ASP A 233 -47.55 -12.35 -23.48
N LYS A 234 -47.93 -11.85 -24.67
CA LYS A 234 -49.24 -11.43 -25.22
C LYS A 234 -50.21 -10.51 -24.45
N SER A 235 -50.59 -9.41 -25.11
CA SER A 235 -51.89 -9.33 -25.81
C SER A 235 -52.06 -8.05 -26.63
N ASP A 236 -52.76 -8.22 -27.75
CA ASP A 236 -53.11 -7.27 -28.80
C ASP A 236 -53.96 -6.07 -28.34
N LYS A 237 -53.78 -4.90 -29.00
CA LYS A 237 -54.84 -4.20 -29.75
C LYS A 237 -54.35 -2.91 -30.46
N LYS A 238 -54.27 -3.02 -31.80
CA LYS A 238 -54.79 -2.17 -32.89
C LYS A 238 -54.97 -0.64 -32.76
N SER A 239 -54.63 0.01 -33.90
CA SER A 239 -55.18 1.22 -34.55
C SER A 239 -54.80 2.57 -33.96
N ASP A 240 -54.56 3.66 -34.70
CA ASP A 240 -54.39 4.00 -36.14
C ASP A 240 -54.00 5.49 -36.18
N LYS A 241 -53.58 5.97 -37.37
CA LYS A 241 -53.47 7.38 -37.87
C LYS A 241 -52.15 8.13 -37.62
N GLU A 242 -51.39 8.45 -38.69
CA GLU A 242 -51.51 9.67 -39.56
C GLU A 242 -51.26 10.95 -38.74
N THR A 243 -50.34 11.88 -39.05
CA THR A 243 -49.90 12.52 -40.32
C THR A 243 -48.69 13.41 -39.97
N GLU A 244 -47.62 13.46 -40.76
CA GLU A 244 -47.18 14.59 -41.62
C GLU A 244 -47.14 16.02 -41.03
N LYS A 245 -45.96 16.68 -41.21
CA LYS A 245 -45.66 18.14 -41.28
C LYS A 245 -45.78 18.90 -39.95
N ILE A 246 -44.84 19.74 -39.49
CA ILE A 246 -43.79 20.62 -40.06
C ILE A 246 -42.60 20.61 -39.10
#